data_AF-A0A2E3R0P9-F1
#
_entry.id   AF-A0A2E3R0P9-F1
#
_cell.length_a   1.000
_cell.length_b   1.000
_cell.length_c   1.000
_cell.angle_alpha   90.00
_cell.angle_beta   90.00
_cell.angle_gamma   90.00
#
_symmetry.space_group_name_H-M   'P 1'
#
loop_
_entity.id
_entity.type
_entity.pdbx_description
1 polymer ?
#
loop_
_entity_poly.entity_id
_entity_poly.type
_entity_poly.pdbx_seq_one_letter_code
_entity_poly.pdbx_strand_id
1 'polypeptide(L)'
;MVFCPEVPDVVVWRFDVVRDLLEHRALSVRFADLAFERSLLTLETALRIRHRELHGTPVSPASPGLQRLYRWAVDTGVVSVNRALMDAMRSIRNQVAHPTTNPGYGGPGGAVRLTLATVDVVNDVFEDPTTRTWRNETHRRLYEHCLNFSRGGSVLVEEGAVMPLWRIDLLAVENRMPEPEIVLAAWPRSVVVEGDPGEMDVDEPRLLRAREVVVAHNDLVLRGGSDVVLSPTGDEDTREHERWVAAVGPAPAAIASFEAGRLRQETEHEHRRQLREYWEATRDTA
;
A
#
# COMPACT_ATOMS: atom_id res chain seq x y z
N MET A 1 -15.39 6.66 -1.47
CA MET A 1 -15.52 5.19 -1.57
C MET A 1 -15.63 4.87 -3.04
N VAL A 2 -14.87 3.91 -3.55
CA VAL A 2 -14.84 3.55 -4.98
C VAL A 2 -15.27 2.09 -5.10
N PHE A 3 -16.26 1.81 -5.95
CA PHE A 3 -16.77 0.45 -6.19
C PHE A 3 -16.38 -0.04 -7.58
N CYS A 4 -16.17 -1.35 -7.74
CA CYS A 4 -16.00 -1.93 -9.07
C CYS A 4 -17.35 -1.93 -9.83
N PRO A 5 -17.35 -1.89 -11.17
CA PRO A 5 -18.57 -1.82 -11.99
C PRO A 5 -19.54 -3.01 -11.78
N GLU A 6 -19.03 -4.14 -11.30
CA GLU A 6 -19.81 -5.36 -11.04
C GLU A 6 -20.60 -5.29 -9.72
N VAL A 7 -20.33 -4.31 -8.86
CA VAL A 7 -21.09 -4.14 -7.61
C VAL A 7 -22.51 -3.68 -7.94
N PRO A 8 -23.56 -4.39 -7.48
CA PRO A 8 -24.94 -4.02 -7.76
C PRO A 8 -25.30 -2.62 -7.24
N ASP A 9 -26.07 -1.85 -8.01
CA ASP A 9 -26.50 -0.49 -7.66
C ASP A 9 -27.14 -0.37 -6.27
N VAL A 10 -27.90 -1.40 -5.86
CA VAL A 10 -28.53 -1.44 -4.53
C VAL A 10 -27.52 -1.49 -3.38
N VAL A 11 -26.34 -2.06 -3.63
CA VAL A 11 -25.23 -2.09 -2.67
C VAL A 11 -24.54 -0.73 -2.65
N VAL A 12 -24.25 -0.15 -3.82
CA VAL A 12 -23.62 1.17 -3.97
C VAL A 12 -24.46 2.26 -3.29
N TRP A 13 -25.77 2.32 -3.59
CA TRP A 13 -26.70 3.26 -3.00
C TRP A 13 -26.74 3.19 -1.46
N ARG A 14 -26.62 1.98 -0.89
CA ARG A 14 -26.56 1.83 0.57
C ARG A 14 -25.27 2.37 1.16
N PHE A 15 -24.16 2.31 0.42
CA PHE A 15 -22.92 2.95 0.84
C PHE A 15 -22.91 4.47 0.64
N ASP A 16 -23.76 5.03 -0.22
CA ASP A 16 -23.95 6.48 -0.23
C ASP A 16 -24.46 6.96 1.13
N VAL A 17 -25.41 6.26 1.74
CA VAL A 17 -25.86 6.54 3.12
C VAL A 17 -24.72 6.41 4.13
N VAL A 18 -23.83 5.43 3.96
CA VAL A 18 -22.65 5.26 4.82
C VAL A 18 -21.69 6.43 4.64
N ARG A 19 -21.45 6.90 3.42
CA ARG A 19 -20.62 8.07 3.12
C ARG A 19 -21.20 9.31 3.79
N ASP A 20 -22.50 9.56 3.64
CA ASP A 20 -23.17 10.70 4.24
C ASP A 20 -22.98 10.70 5.77
N LEU A 21 -23.10 9.54 6.42
CA LEU A 21 -22.85 9.41 7.86
C LEU A 21 -21.40 9.74 8.23
N LEU A 22 -20.42 9.28 7.44
CA LEU A 22 -19.01 9.57 7.67
C LEU A 22 -18.66 11.05 7.46
N GLU A 23 -19.28 11.72 6.50
CA GLU A 23 -19.09 13.16 6.25
C GLU A 23 -19.58 14.00 7.44
N HIS A 24 -20.68 13.57 8.07
CA HIS A 24 -21.24 14.25 9.24
C HIS A 24 -20.58 13.84 10.57
N ARG A 25 -19.55 12.98 10.56
CA ARG A 25 -18.91 12.45 11.79
C ARG A 25 -18.36 13.52 12.72
N ALA A 26 -17.99 14.69 12.19
CA ALA A 26 -17.51 15.82 12.99
C ALA A 26 -18.59 16.34 13.97
N LEU A 27 -19.87 16.11 13.67
CA LEU A 27 -21.01 16.49 14.51
C LEU A 27 -21.23 15.49 15.66
N SER A 28 -20.92 14.21 15.44
CA SER A 28 -21.06 13.17 16.46
C SER A 28 -20.26 11.92 16.11
N VAL A 29 -19.49 11.41 17.08
CA VAL A 29 -18.79 10.12 16.97
C VAL A 29 -19.77 8.96 16.70
N ARG A 30 -21.02 9.06 17.15
CA ARG A 30 -22.07 8.05 16.91
C ARG A 30 -22.38 7.84 15.43
N PHE A 31 -22.14 8.85 14.57
CA PHE A 31 -22.31 8.67 13.13
C PHE A 31 -21.27 7.72 12.54
N ALA A 32 -20.05 7.67 13.10
CA ALA A 32 -19.05 6.68 12.70
C ALA A 32 -19.47 5.26 13.09
N ASP A 33 -20.04 5.08 14.30
CA ASP A 33 -20.57 3.80 14.74
C ASP A 33 -21.74 3.35 13.85
N LEU A 34 -22.69 4.26 13.57
CA LEU A 34 -23.82 3.97 12.69
C LEU A 34 -23.38 3.69 11.25
N ALA A 35 -22.39 4.42 10.73
CA ALA A 35 -21.80 4.15 9.42
C ALA A 35 -21.23 2.74 9.36
N PHE A 36 -20.49 2.34 10.39
CA PHE A 36 -19.93 0.99 10.48
C PHE A 36 -21.00 -0.10 10.56
N GLU A 37 -22.04 0.08 11.38
CA GLU A 37 -23.16 -0.87 11.43
C GLU A 37 -23.85 -1.02 10.07
N ARG A 38 -24.12 0.12 9.40
CA ARG A 38 -24.74 0.14 8.08
C ARG A 38 -23.87 -0.49 7.02
N SER A 39 -22.56 -0.32 7.10
CA SER A 39 -21.63 -0.94 6.16
C SER A 39 -21.59 -2.46 6.31
N LEU A 40 -21.67 -2.99 7.53
CA LEU A 40 -21.76 -4.43 7.77
C LEU A 40 -23.08 -5.05 7.27
N LEU A 41 -24.22 -4.37 7.46
CA LEU A 41 -25.50 -4.82 6.90
C LEU A 41 -25.50 -4.81 5.36
N THR A 42 -24.80 -3.83 4.78
CA THR A 42 -24.66 -3.71 3.33
C THR A 42 -23.76 -4.82 2.77
N LEU A 43 -22.65 -5.12 3.44
CA LEU A 43 -21.78 -6.25 3.12
C LEU A 43 -22.51 -7.60 3.28
N GLU A 44 -23.37 -7.76 4.28
CA GLU A 44 -24.25 -8.94 4.38
C GLU A 44 -25.15 -9.08 3.15
N THR A 45 -25.72 -7.97 2.68
CA THR A 45 -26.55 -7.99 1.47
C THR A 45 -25.73 -8.34 0.24
N ALA A 46 -24.56 -7.75 0.06
CA ALA A 46 -23.65 -8.05 -1.04
C ALA A 46 -23.35 -9.56 -1.13
N LEU A 47 -23.03 -10.18 0.01
CA LEU A 47 -22.78 -11.62 0.08
C LEU A 47 -24.00 -12.47 -0.26
N ARG A 48 -25.20 -12.07 0.18
CA ARG A 48 -26.44 -12.77 -0.18
C ARG A 48 -26.74 -12.68 -1.67
N ILE A 49 -26.50 -11.52 -2.27
CA ILE A 49 -26.64 -11.33 -3.73
C ILE A 49 -25.68 -12.26 -4.45
N ARG A 50 -24.39 -12.21 -4.10
CA ARG A 50 -23.36 -13.04 -4.74
C ARG A 50 -23.62 -14.54 -4.56
N HIS A 51 -24.03 -14.96 -3.37
CA HIS A 51 -24.41 -16.35 -3.11
C HIS A 51 -25.56 -16.79 -4.02
N ARG A 52 -26.59 -15.95 -4.19
CA ARG A 52 -27.72 -16.24 -5.08
C ARG A 52 -27.27 -16.32 -6.54
N GLU A 53 -26.38 -15.45 -7.00
CA GLU A 53 -25.83 -15.49 -8.36
C GLU A 53 -25.10 -16.81 -8.64
N LEU A 54 -24.28 -17.28 -7.68
CA LEU A 54 -23.46 -18.47 -7.85
C LEU A 54 -24.25 -19.78 -7.68
N HIS A 55 -25.32 -19.80 -6.88
CA HIS A 55 -26.07 -21.01 -6.53
C HIS A 55 -27.51 -21.04 -7.03
N GLY A 56 -28.00 -19.96 -7.66
CA GLY A 56 -29.37 -19.82 -8.16
C GLY A 56 -30.47 -19.73 -7.09
N THR A 57 -30.14 -19.98 -5.82
CA THR A 57 -31.09 -20.04 -4.70
C THR A 57 -30.85 -18.90 -3.71
N PRO A 58 -31.91 -18.19 -3.28
CA PRO A 58 -31.75 -17.14 -2.29
C PRO A 58 -31.42 -17.75 -0.94
N VAL A 59 -30.47 -17.12 -0.25
CA VAL A 59 -30.24 -17.38 1.17
C VAL A 59 -31.48 -16.95 1.95
N SER A 60 -32.01 -17.85 2.77
CA SER A 60 -33.17 -17.53 3.61
C SER A 60 -32.86 -16.32 4.49
N PRO A 61 -33.78 -15.35 4.62
CA PRO A 61 -33.61 -14.25 5.57
C PRO A 61 -33.41 -14.73 7.01
N ALA A 62 -33.92 -15.92 7.35
CA ALA A 62 -33.79 -16.54 8.66
C ALA A 62 -32.45 -17.29 8.88
N SER A 63 -31.65 -17.54 7.82
CA SER A 63 -30.36 -18.24 7.89
C SER A 63 -29.68 -18.30 6.51
N PRO A 64 -28.34 -18.21 6.41
CA PRO A 64 -27.35 -17.82 7.43
C PRO A 64 -27.29 -16.33 7.79
N GLY A 65 -27.01 -16.03 9.07
CA GLY A 65 -26.50 -14.72 9.46
C GLY A 65 -25.08 -14.47 8.93
N LEU A 66 -24.68 -13.20 8.91
CA LEU A 66 -23.42 -12.68 8.38
C LEU A 66 -22.17 -13.56 8.56
N GLN A 67 -21.96 -14.15 9.75
CA GLN A 67 -20.79 -15.00 10.03
C GLN A 67 -20.69 -16.23 9.12
N ARG A 68 -21.81 -16.88 8.81
CA ARG A 68 -21.83 -18.08 7.96
C ARG A 68 -21.64 -17.70 6.49
N LEU A 69 -22.22 -16.58 6.04
CA LEU A 69 -21.97 -16.02 4.71
C LEU A 69 -20.49 -15.68 4.52
N TYR A 70 -19.85 -15.08 5.52
CA TYR A 70 -18.42 -14.81 5.45
C TYR A 70 -17.57 -16.07 5.40
N ARG A 71 -17.89 -17.07 6.25
CA ARG A 71 -17.16 -18.34 6.22
C ARG A 71 -17.26 -18.97 4.84
N TRP A 72 -18.47 -19.03 4.27
CA TRP A 72 -18.68 -19.47 2.90
C TRP A 72 -17.84 -18.67 1.90
N ALA A 73 -17.84 -17.34 2.00
CA ALA A 73 -17.12 -16.50 1.05
C ALA A 73 -15.59 -16.69 1.12
N VAL A 74 -15.03 -16.90 2.31
CA VAL A 74 -13.61 -17.22 2.48
C VAL A 74 -13.31 -18.63 1.97
N ASP A 75 -14.11 -19.63 2.38
CA ASP A 75 -13.88 -21.04 2.04
C ASP A 75 -14.02 -21.30 0.53
N THR A 76 -14.83 -20.51 -0.17
CA THR A 76 -15.01 -20.59 -1.63
C THR A 76 -14.12 -19.64 -2.43
N GLY A 77 -13.30 -18.82 -1.75
CA GLY A 77 -12.47 -17.81 -2.41
C GLY A 77 -13.29 -16.71 -3.08
N VAL A 78 -14.51 -16.42 -2.64
CA VAL A 78 -15.29 -15.24 -3.07
C VAL A 78 -14.74 -13.95 -2.47
N VAL A 79 -13.99 -14.02 -1.37
CA VAL A 79 -13.25 -12.87 -0.81
C VAL A 79 -11.82 -13.29 -0.46
N SER A 80 -10.89 -12.34 -0.51
CA SER A 80 -9.47 -12.61 -0.21
C SER A 80 -9.02 -12.15 1.17
N VAL A 81 -9.93 -11.51 1.92
CA VAL A 81 -9.62 -10.89 3.20
C VAL A 81 -9.23 -11.91 4.27
N ASN A 82 -8.26 -11.51 5.11
CA ASN A 82 -7.83 -12.31 6.25
C ASN A 82 -8.98 -12.47 7.27
N ARG A 83 -9.17 -13.69 7.77
CA ARG A 83 -10.10 -14.03 8.85
C ARG A 83 -10.00 -13.09 10.06
N ALA A 84 -8.80 -12.59 10.39
CA ALA A 84 -8.57 -11.65 11.48
C ALA A 84 -9.33 -10.33 11.31
N LEU A 85 -9.40 -9.78 10.09
CA LEU A 85 -10.19 -8.57 9.81
C LEU A 85 -11.67 -8.83 10.07
N MET A 86 -12.15 -10.02 9.69
CA MET A 86 -13.54 -10.42 9.86
C MET A 86 -13.91 -10.64 11.33
N ASP A 87 -13.01 -11.27 12.10
CA ASP A 87 -13.16 -11.40 13.53
C ASP A 87 -13.15 -10.04 14.24
N ALA A 88 -12.33 -9.09 13.77
CA ALA A 88 -12.32 -7.72 14.27
C ALA A 88 -13.64 -6.98 13.97
N MET A 89 -14.12 -7.04 12.72
CA MET A 89 -15.41 -6.45 12.34
C MET A 89 -16.57 -7.02 13.17
N ARG A 90 -16.59 -8.34 13.38
CA ARG A 90 -17.58 -9.00 14.24
C ARG A 90 -17.48 -8.56 15.69
N SER A 91 -16.26 -8.52 16.24
CA SER A 91 -16.02 -8.11 17.63
C SER A 91 -16.60 -6.72 17.88
N ILE A 92 -16.34 -5.79 16.96
CA ILE A 92 -16.80 -4.41 17.08
C ILE A 92 -18.30 -4.32 16.91
N ARG A 93 -18.89 -5.01 15.92
CA ARG A 93 -20.36 -5.07 15.78
C ARG A 93 -21.03 -5.52 17.07
N ASN A 94 -20.51 -6.58 17.69
CA ASN A 94 -21.07 -7.12 18.93
C ASN A 94 -20.93 -6.12 20.09
N GLN A 95 -19.85 -5.34 20.15
CA GLN A 95 -19.66 -4.29 21.16
C GLN A 95 -20.58 -3.09 20.93
N VAL A 96 -20.77 -2.65 19.69
CA VAL A 96 -21.72 -1.56 19.38
C VAL A 96 -23.15 -1.99 19.70
N ALA A 97 -23.53 -3.23 19.37
CA ALA A 97 -24.85 -3.78 19.69
C ALA A 97 -25.07 -4.03 21.19
N HIS A 98 -24.00 -4.27 21.96
CA HIS A 98 -24.04 -4.55 23.40
C HIS A 98 -23.00 -3.69 24.13
N PRO A 99 -23.30 -2.39 24.36
CA PRO A 99 -22.38 -1.46 24.99
C PRO A 99 -22.32 -1.69 26.50
N THR A 100 -21.83 -2.86 26.93
CA THR A 100 -21.83 -3.25 28.35
C THR A 100 -20.56 -2.84 29.08
N THR A 101 -19.44 -2.56 28.40
CA THR A 101 -18.15 -2.34 29.09
C THR A 101 -17.15 -1.35 28.49
N ASN A 102 -17.36 -0.76 27.31
CA ASN A 102 -16.53 0.37 26.86
C ASN A 102 -17.18 1.15 25.70
N PRO A 103 -17.43 2.46 25.86
CA PRO A 103 -17.89 3.30 24.76
C PRO A 103 -16.69 3.72 23.90
N GLY A 104 -16.46 3.01 22.80
CA GLY A 104 -15.57 3.46 21.72
C GLY A 104 -14.38 2.56 21.50
N TYR A 105 -14.47 1.71 20.46
CA TYR A 105 -13.32 0.96 19.99
C TYR A 105 -12.40 1.88 19.18
N GLY A 106 -11.19 2.15 19.69
CA GLY A 106 -10.13 2.88 18.98
C GLY A 106 -10.43 4.36 18.69
N GLY A 107 -11.47 4.93 19.32
CA GLY A 107 -12.00 6.25 18.99
C GLY A 107 -12.64 6.30 17.58
N PRO A 108 -13.14 7.48 17.15
CA PRO A 108 -13.75 7.67 15.83
C PRO A 108 -12.89 7.17 14.66
N GLY A 109 -11.55 7.12 14.80
CA GLY A 109 -10.65 6.61 13.77
C GLY A 109 -10.80 5.11 13.48
N GLY A 110 -11.09 4.29 14.49
CA GLY A 110 -11.22 2.83 14.33
C GLY A 110 -12.45 2.44 13.52
N ALA A 111 -13.61 3.01 13.85
CA ALA A 111 -14.87 2.78 13.15
C ALA A 111 -14.80 3.26 11.68
N VAL A 112 -14.21 4.44 11.44
CA VAL A 112 -13.99 4.95 10.08
C VAL A 112 -13.12 3.98 9.27
N ARG A 113 -11.97 3.56 9.81
CA ARG A 113 -11.05 2.67 9.09
C ARG A 113 -11.71 1.36 8.69
N LEU A 114 -12.50 0.77 9.59
CA LEU A 114 -13.18 -0.49 9.31
C LEU A 114 -14.36 -0.33 8.37
N THR A 115 -15.08 0.80 8.45
CA THR A 115 -16.10 1.16 7.47
C THR A 115 -15.50 1.24 6.07
N LEU A 116 -14.34 1.88 5.92
CA LEU A 116 -13.63 1.91 4.65
C LEU A 116 -13.19 0.50 4.21
N ALA A 117 -12.64 -0.30 5.13
CA ALA A 117 -12.26 -1.68 4.82
C ALA A 117 -13.44 -2.56 4.37
N THR A 118 -14.69 -2.28 4.79
CA THR A 118 -15.86 -3.01 4.27
C THR A 118 -16.13 -2.75 2.79
N VAL A 119 -15.74 -1.59 2.26
CA VAL A 119 -15.84 -1.28 0.82
C VAL A 119 -14.92 -2.20 0.03
N ASP A 120 -13.68 -2.38 0.50
CA ASP A 120 -12.72 -3.29 -0.13
C ASP A 120 -13.23 -4.73 -0.14
N VAL A 121 -13.82 -5.18 0.97
CA VAL A 121 -14.44 -6.52 1.05
C VAL A 121 -15.61 -6.65 0.07
N VAL A 122 -16.43 -5.61 -0.08
CA VAL A 122 -17.54 -5.63 -1.04
C VAL A 122 -17.05 -5.69 -2.48
N ASN A 123 -16.01 -4.92 -2.83
CA ASN A 123 -15.39 -5.03 -4.15
C ASN A 123 -14.86 -6.45 -4.38
N ASP A 124 -14.16 -7.02 -3.39
CA ASP A 124 -13.65 -8.39 -3.43
C ASP A 124 -14.74 -9.43 -3.74
N VAL A 125 -15.98 -9.24 -3.27
CA VAL A 125 -17.12 -10.17 -3.48
C VAL A 125 -17.51 -10.27 -4.96
N PHE A 126 -17.45 -9.15 -5.69
CA PHE A 126 -17.92 -9.06 -7.08
C PHE A 126 -16.80 -9.06 -8.10
N GLU A 127 -15.58 -8.75 -7.69
CA GLU A 127 -14.41 -8.73 -8.56
C GLU A 127 -13.99 -10.13 -9.02
N ASP A 128 -13.38 -10.17 -10.20
CA ASP A 128 -12.77 -11.38 -10.74
C ASP A 128 -11.63 -11.93 -9.81
N PRO A 129 -11.61 -13.24 -9.52
CA PRO A 129 -10.60 -13.84 -8.65
C PRO A 129 -9.15 -13.64 -9.13
N THR A 130 -8.89 -13.60 -10.43
CA THR A 130 -7.54 -13.41 -10.98
C THR A 130 -7.08 -11.97 -10.74
N THR A 131 -7.94 -10.99 -11.04
CA THR A 131 -7.68 -9.56 -10.75
C THR A 131 -7.34 -9.35 -9.28
N ARG A 132 -8.17 -9.91 -8.38
CA ARG A 132 -7.97 -9.80 -6.94
C ARG A 132 -6.67 -10.47 -6.46
N THR A 133 -6.40 -11.68 -6.95
CA THR A 133 -5.18 -12.43 -6.57
C THR A 133 -3.94 -11.64 -6.94
N TRP A 134 -3.88 -11.13 -8.18
CA TRP A 134 -2.77 -10.29 -8.63
C TRP A 134 -2.59 -9.04 -7.75
N ARG A 135 -3.70 -8.35 -7.40
CA ARG A 135 -3.64 -7.15 -6.55
C ARG A 135 -3.05 -7.47 -5.18
N ASN A 136 -3.50 -8.54 -4.55
CA ASN A 136 -3.04 -8.93 -3.22
C ASN A 136 -1.58 -9.39 -3.19
N GLU A 137 -1.18 -10.17 -4.20
CA GLU A 137 0.22 -10.60 -4.34
C GLU A 137 1.13 -9.40 -4.55
N THR A 138 0.73 -8.48 -5.43
CA THR A 138 1.46 -7.23 -5.69
C THR A 138 1.53 -6.38 -4.43
N HIS A 139 0.41 -6.18 -3.74
CA HIS A 139 0.37 -5.41 -2.50
C HIS A 139 1.27 -6.03 -1.43
N ARG A 140 1.17 -7.34 -1.18
CA ARG A 140 2.01 -8.04 -0.20
C ARG A 140 3.49 -7.90 -0.53
N ARG A 141 3.86 -8.15 -1.79
CA ARG A 141 5.24 -8.03 -2.28
C ARG A 141 5.78 -6.62 -2.05
N LEU A 142 5.06 -5.60 -2.51
CA LEU A 142 5.51 -4.20 -2.45
C LEU A 142 5.49 -3.63 -1.03
N TYR A 143 4.51 -4.02 -0.21
CA TYR A 143 4.41 -3.57 1.18
C TYR A 143 5.64 -3.98 2.01
N GLU A 144 6.12 -5.21 1.85
CA GLU A 144 7.33 -5.69 2.53
C GLU A 144 8.56 -4.86 2.13
N HIS A 145 8.70 -4.52 0.84
CA HIS A 145 9.78 -3.64 0.38
C HIS A 145 9.66 -2.22 0.96
N CYS A 146 8.48 -1.61 0.92
CA CYS A 146 8.25 -0.28 1.46
C CYS A 146 8.54 -0.21 2.97
N LEU A 147 8.17 -1.26 3.71
CA LEU A 147 8.47 -1.38 5.13
C LEU A 147 9.97 -1.48 5.40
N ASN A 148 10.70 -2.22 4.57
CA ASN A 148 12.16 -2.34 4.69
C ASN A 148 12.85 -1.01 4.38
N PHE A 149 12.44 -0.32 3.31
CA PHE A 149 12.93 1.01 2.95
C PHE A 149 12.68 2.05 4.04
N SER A 150 11.49 2.04 4.65
CA SER A 150 11.17 2.96 5.75
C SER A 150 11.97 2.68 7.03
N ARG A 151 12.49 1.46 7.22
CA ARG A 151 13.29 1.09 8.39
C ARG A 151 14.79 1.32 8.20
N GLY A 152 15.31 0.97 7.02
CA GLY A 152 16.74 1.06 6.69
C GLY A 152 17.15 2.37 6.01
N GLY A 153 16.20 3.27 5.79
CA GLY A 153 16.38 4.42 4.91
C GLY A 153 16.32 4.00 3.44
N SER A 154 16.02 4.97 2.58
CA SER A 154 16.00 4.77 1.13
C SER A 154 16.31 6.08 0.41
N VAL A 155 16.70 5.95 -0.85
CA VAL A 155 16.81 7.08 -1.77
C VAL A 155 15.86 6.88 -2.95
N LEU A 156 15.30 8.00 -3.39
CA LEU A 156 14.56 8.15 -4.64
C LEU A 156 15.53 8.68 -5.70
N VAL A 157 15.70 7.94 -6.79
CA VAL A 157 16.47 8.39 -7.94
C VAL A 157 15.51 8.64 -9.10
N GLU A 158 15.49 9.87 -9.60
CA GLU A 158 14.64 10.28 -10.71
C GLU A 158 15.37 11.36 -11.52
N GLU A 159 15.45 11.17 -12.84
CA GLU A 159 16.09 12.13 -13.76
C GLU A 159 17.52 12.53 -13.35
N GLY A 160 18.25 11.62 -12.69
CA GLY A 160 19.61 11.85 -12.19
C GLY A 160 19.69 12.59 -10.84
N ALA A 161 18.55 13.08 -10.31
CA ALA A 161 18.48 13.58 -8.94
C ALA A 161 18.37 12.42 -7.95
N VAL A 162 19.08 12.54 -6.82
CA VAL A 162 19.02 11.59 -5.70
C VAL A 162 18.43 12.30 -4.50
N MET A 163 17.32 11.77 -3.98
CA MET A 163 16.59 12.37 -2.86
C MET A 163 16.45 11.35 -1.72
N PRO A 164 17.01 11.64 -0.52
CA PRO A 164 16.82 10.76 0.62
C PRO A 164 15.37 10.78 1.09
N LEU A 165 14.85 9.60 1.43
CA LEU A 165 13.51 9.41 1.96
C LEU A 165 13.61 8.93 3.41
N TRP A 166 12.79 9.48 4.29
CA TRP A 166 12.65 8.94 5.65
C TRP A 166 11.51 7.93 5.76
N ARG A 167 10.56 7.96 4.82
CA ARG A 167 9.45 7.01 4.77
C ARG A 167 8.97 6.80 3.33
N ILE A 168 8.52 5.58 3.09
CA ILE A 168 7.74 5.24 1.90
C ILE A 168 6.62 4.28 2.27
N ASP A 169 5.41 4.59 1.81
CA ASP A 169 4.23 3.76 2.00
C ASP A 169 3.61 3.39 0.66
N LEU A 170 3.18 2.14 0.54
CA LEU A 170 2.27 1.73 -0.53
C LEU A 170 0.86 2.21 -0.18
N LEU A 171 0.31 3.12 -0.98
CA LEU A 171 -1.03 3.66 -0.77
C LEU A 171 -2.11 2.83 -1.48
N ALA A 172 -1.84 2.43 -2.71
CA ALA A 172 -2.80 1.70 -3.53
C ALA A 172 -2.12 0.79 -4.55
N VAL A 173 -2.80 -0.31 -4.85
CA VAL A 173 -2.57 -1.16 -6.02
C VAL A 173 -3.94 -1.32 -6.67
N GLU A 174 -4.16 -0.62 -7.77
CA GLU A 174 -5.41 -0.62 -8.52
C GLU A 174 -5.20 -1.31 -9.86
N ASN A 175 -6.06 -2.26 -10.20
CA ASN A 175 -6.02 -3.00 -11.45
C ASN A 175 -7.41 -3.25 -12.05
N ARG A 176 -8.41 -2.52 -11.56
CA ARG A 176 -9.77 -2.49 -12.12
C ARG A 176 -9.86 -1.62 -13.36
N MET A 177 -8.86 -0.75 -13.58
CA MET A 177 -8.74 0.07 -14.78
C MET A 177 -8.00 -0.71 -15.88
N PRO A 178 -8.19 -0.36 -17.18
CA PRO A 178 -7.50 -1.03 -18.28
C PRO A 178 -5.97 -1.05 -18.16
N GLU A 179 -5.41 -0.05 -17.46
CA GLU A 179 -4.01 0.01 -17.08
C GLU A 179 -3.93 -0.05 -15.55
N PRO A 180 -3.16 -0.99 -14.97
CA PRO A 180 -2.96 -1.02 -13.53
C PRO A 180 -2.23 0.25 -13.07
N GLU A 181 -2.55 0.69 -11.85
CA GLU A 181 -1.94 1.84 -11.19
C GLU A 181 -1.48 1.44 -9.79
N ILE A 182 -0.23 1.70 -9.50
CA ILE A 182 0.43 1.49 -8.21
C ILE A 182 0.82 2.86 -7.70
N VAL A 183 0.34 3.20 -6.50
CA VAL A 183 0.56 4.51 -5.89
C VAL A 183 1.36 4.34 -4.61
N LEU A 184 2.53 4.97 -4.57
CA LEU A 184 3.37 5.06 -3.39
C LEU A 184 3.41 6.51 -2.91
N ALA A 185 3.46 6.72 -1.60
CA ALA A 185 3.82 8.00 -1.01
C ALA A 185 5.25 7.92 -0.49
N ALA A 186 6.11 8.78 -0.98
CA ALA A 186 7.49 8.92 -0.54
C ALA A 186 7.62 10.25 0.20
N TRP A 187 8.10 10.23 1.44
CA TRP A 187 8.36 11.44 2.20
C TRP A 187 9.84 11.78 2.13
N PRO A 188 10.21 12.86 1.42
CA PRO A 188 11.58 13.34 1.38
C PRO A 188 12.04 13.68 2.80
N ARG A 189 13.31 13.41 3.08
CA ARG A 189 13.95 13.98 4.26
C ARG A 189 14.30 15.42 3.91
N SER A 190 13.54 16.38 4.43
CA SER A 190 13.93 17.79 4.37
C SER A 190 15.34 17.91 4.96
N VAL A 191 16.28 18.32 4.11
CA VAL A 191 17.55 18.84 4.60
C VAL A 191 17.19 20.23 5.10
N VAL A 192 16.95 20.36 6.40
CA VAL A 192 16.84 21.67 7.04
C VAL A 192 18.14 22.39 6.72
N VAL A 193 18.09 23.32 5.77
CA VAL A 193 19.18 24.27 5.55
C VAL A 193 19.19 25.12 6.81
N GLU A 194 20.22 24.95 7.65
CA GLU A 194 20.40 25.72 8.88
C GLU A 194 20.15 27.20 8.62
N GLY A 195 19.05 27.74 9.14
CA GLY A 195 18.64 29.12 8.86
C GLY A 195 17.40 29.60 9.58
N ASP A 196 16.39 28.74 9.78
CA ASP A 196 15.18 29.15 10.51
C ASP A 196 14.56 27.99 11.33
N PRO A 197 14.75 27.94 12.66
CA PRO A 197 14.24 26.88 13.53
C PRO A 197 12.71 26.95 13.79
N GLY A 198 11.97 27.76 13.02
CA GLY A 198 10.56 28.09 13.28
C GLY A 198 9.52 27.18 12.63
N GLU A 199 9.80 26.57 11.46
CA GLU A 199 8.84 25.75 10.73
C GLU A 199 9.52 24.46 10.25
N MET A 200 9.34 23.36 11.00
CA MET A 200 9.42 22.04 10.37
C MET A 200 8.19 21.91 9.48
N ASP A 201 8.31 22.38 8.23
CA ASP A 201 7.37 22.00 7.20
C ASP A 201 7.50 20.48 7.06
N VAL A 202 6.46 19.76 7.48
CA VAL A 202 6.43 18.31 7.31
C VAL A 202 6.21 18.11 5.83
N ASP A 203 7.31 17.98 5.07
CA ASP A 203 7.29 17.90 3.61
C ASP A 203 6.12 17.02 3.15
N GLU A 204 5.25 17.61 2.33
CA GLU A 204 4.13 16.90 1.74
C GLU A 204 4.65 15.63 1.05
N PRO A 205 3.98 14.47 1.20
CA PRO A 205 4.42 13.26 0.54
C PRO A 205 4.43 13.47 -0.96
N ARG A 206 5.55 13.08 -1.58
CA ARG A 206 5.61 12.94 -3.01
C ARG A 206 4.86 11.67 -3.42
N LEU A 207 3.82 11.83 -4.23
CA LEU A 207 3.07 10.71 -4.78
C LEU A 207 3.78 10.17 -6.02
N LEU A 208 4.21 8.92 -5.96
CA LEU A 208 4.81 8.18 -7.06
C LEU A 208 3.74 7.26 -7.65
N ARG A 209 3.47 7.42 -8.95
CA ARG A 209 2.48 6.61 -9.68
C ARG A 209 3.21 5.75 -10.70
N ALA A 210 2.90 4.46 -10.72
CA ALA A 210 3.51 3.49 -11.61
C ALA A 210 2.47 2.54 -12.20
N ARG A 211 2.68 2.10 -13.43
CA ARG A 211 1.91 1.01 -14.07
C ARG A 211 2.57 -0.35 -13.85
N GLU A 212 3.88 -0.35 -13.73
CA GLU A 212 4.69 -1.54 -13.51
C GLU A 212 5.69 -1.27 -12.39
N VAL A 213 5.91 -2.27 -11.54
CA VAL A 213 7.00 -2.25 -10.56
C VAL A 213 7.86 -3.49 -10.73
N VAL A 214 9.14 -3.26 -11.01
CA VAL A 214 10.15 -4.31 -11.16
C VAL A 214 11.02 -4.30 -9.91
N VAL A 215 11.17 -5.47 -9.28
CA VAL A 215 12.11 -5.66 -8.16
C VAL A 215 13.41 -6.20 -8.74
N ALA A 216 14.52 -5.49 -8.59
CA ALA A 216 15.83 -5.93 -9.07
C ALA A 216 16.92 -5.60 -8.04
N HIS A 217 17.67 -6.59 -7.57
CA HIS A 217 18.77 -6.40 -6.61
C HIS A 217 18.38 -5.60 -5.34
N ASN A 218 17.14 -5.76 -4.87
CA ASN A 218 16.48 -5.00 -3.78
C ASN A 218 16.01 -3.58 -4.12
N ASP A 219 16.23 -3.10 -5.35
CA ASP A 219 15.63 -1.87 -5.83
C ASP A 219 14.19 -2.09 -6.27
N LEU A 220 13.35 -1.06 -6.10
CA LEU A 220 12.05 -0.96 -6.78
C LEU A 220 12.16 0.02 -7.94
N VAL A 221 12.02 -0.49 -9.16
CA VAL A 221 11.93 0.33 -10.37
C VAL A 221 10.45 0.53 -10.69
N LEU A 222 9.99 1.76 -10.55
CA LEU A 222 8.64 2.20 -10.88
C LEU A 222 8.63 2.71 -12.33
N ARG A 223 7.71 2.22 -13.16
CA ARG A 223 7.55 2.63 -14.56
C ARG A 223 6.13 3.08 -14.85
N GLY A 224 5.94 4.05 -15.76
CA GLY A 224 4.62 4.44 -16.29
C GLY A 224 4.30 5.93 -16.26
N GLY A 225 5.11 6.73 -15.56
CA GLY A 225 5.13 8.19 -15.64
C GLY A 225 6.55 8.65 -15.93
N SER A 226 7.26 9.08 -14.90
CA SER A 226 8.73 9.11 -14.85
C SER A 226 9.24 7.74 -14.38
N ASP A 227 10.32 7.26 -15.00
CA ASP A 227 11.01 6.08 -14.50
C ASP A 227 11.77 6.47 -13.22
N VAL A 228 11.39 5.83 -12.12
CA VAL A 228 11.87 6.15 -10.78
C VAL A 228 12.48 4.90 -10.18
N VAL A 229 13.64 5.04 -9.55
CA VAL A 229 14.30 3.95 -8.81
C VAL A 229 14.29 4.26 -7.34
N LEU A 230 13.79 3.33 -6.54
CA LEU A 230 13.90 3.36 -5.08
C LEU A 230 14.93 2.33 -4.66
N SER A 231 15.99 2.81 -4.03
CA SER A 231 17.08 1.96 -3.54
C SER A 231 17.17 2.04 -2.02
N PRO A 232 17.37 0.90 -1.33
CA PRO A 232 17.67 0.95 0.09
C PRO A 232 19.00 1.67 0.29
N THR A 233 19.14 2.49 1.33
CA THR A 233 20.44 3.06 1.63
C THR A 233 21.41 1.96 2.02
N GLY A 234 21.03 0.93 2.78
CA GLY A 234 21.97 -0.10 3.27
C GLY A 234 22.70 0.37 4.54
N ASP A 235 23.11 -0.55 5.41
CA ASP A 235 23.58 -0.19 6.77
C ASP A 235 24.92 0.59 6.78
N GLU A 236 25.80 0.30 5.84
CA GLU A 236 27.11 0.96 5.70
C GLU A 236 26.97 2.33 5.05
N ASP A 237 26.16 2.38 4.01
CA ASP A 237 25.72 3.56 3.28
C ASP A 237 24.80 4.46 4.11
N THR A 238 24.13 3.99 5.18
CA THR A 238 23.40 4.88 6.10
C THR A 238 24.38 5.76 6.87
N ARG A 239 25.52 5.19 7.30
CA ARG A 239 26.61 5.96 7.93
C ARG A 239 27.38 6.78 6.91
N GLU A 240 27.57 6.27 5.70
CA GLU A 240 28.22 7.04 4.63
C GLU A 240 27.31 8.17 4.13
N HIS A 241 25.99 7.97 4.11
CA HIS A 241 24.97 8.97 3.82
C HIS A 241 24.87 10.01 4.94
N GLU A 242 24.90 9.61 6.21
CA GLU A 242 25.02 10.55 7.34
C GLU A 242 26.31 11.37 7.24
N ARG A 243 27.44 10.74 6.85
CA ARG A 243 28.70 11.44 6.57
C ARG A 243 28.61 12.32 5.34
N TRP A 244 27.90 11.91 4.30
CA TRP A 244 27.74 12.63 3.04
C TRP A 244 26.85 13.86 3.24
N VAL A 245 25.70 13.70 3.89
CA VAL A 245 24.83 14.80 4.33
C VAL A 245 25.59 15.77 5.24
N ALA A 246 26.42 15.26 6.16
CA ALA A 246 27.27 16.11 7.01
C ALA A 246 28.44 16.78 6.25
N ALA A 247 28.93 16.18 5.17
CA ALA A 247 30.09 16.68 4.41
C ALA A 247 29.71 17.65 3.27
N VAL A 248 28.50 17.55 2.72
CA VAL A 248 28.17 18.21 1.45
C VAL A 248 27.75 19.66 1.60
N GLY A 249 27.12 20.10 2.71
CA GLY A 249 26.57 21.47 2.80
C GLY A 249 25.64 21.79 1.61
N PRO A 250 25.12 23.02 1.43
CA PRO A 250 24.15 23.29 0.38
C PRO A 250 24.76 23.17 -1.03
N ALA A 251 24.00 22.50 -1.91
CA ALA A 251 24.34 22.00 -3.25
C ALA A 251 24.97 23.05 -4.19
N PRO A 252 26.24 22.85 -4.60
CA PRO A 252 26.52 22.45 -5.99
C PRO A 252 27.59 21.35 -6.15
N ALA A 253 28.22 20.85 -5.08
CA ALA A 253 29.32 19.87 -5.16
C ALA A 253 28.88 18.41 -5.43
N ALA A 254 27.58 18.11 -5.29
CA ALA A 254 27.04 16.75 -5.38
C ALA A 254 27.12 16.13 -6.79
N ILE A 255 27.07 16.95 -7.84
CA ILE A 255 27.08 16.49 -9.24
C ILE A 255 28.47 15.93 -9.62
N ALA A 256 29.57 16.53 -9.14
CA ALA A 256 30.93 16.09 -9.46
C ALA A 256 31.33 14.79 -8.72
N SER A 257 30.79 14.56 -7.52
CA SER A 257 31.10 13.37 -6.72
C SER A 257 30.39 12.12 -7.25
N PHE A 258 29.16 12.27 -7.76
CA PHE A 258 28.39 11.18 -8.37
C PHE A 258 28.99 10.70 -9.69
N GLU A 259 29.43 11.61 -10.57
CA GLU A 259 30.14 11.23 -11.80
C GLU A 259 31.48 10.52 -11.52
N ALA A 260 32.19 10.92 -10.46
CA ALA A 260 33.40 10.25 -10.01
C ALA A 260 33.15 8.85 -9.44
N GLY A 261 32.02 8.64 -8.75
CA GLY A 261 31.58 7.33 -8.26
C GLY A 261 31.20 6.38 -9.41
N ARG A 262 30.47 6.88 -10.41
CA ARG A 262 30.08 6.12 -11.61
C ARG A 262 31.31 5.64 -12.39
N LEU A 263 32.31 6.51 -12.57
CA LEU A 263 33.56 6.15 -13.25
C LEU A 263 34.33 5.03 -12.53
N ARG A 264 34.31 5.00 -11.19
CA ARG A 264 34.97 3.94 -10.41
C ARG A 264 34.27 2.60 -10.57
N GLN A 265 32.93 2.58 -10.59
CA GLN A 265 32.17 1.34 -10.80
C GLN A 265 32.37 0.78 -12.21
N GLU A 266 32.42 1.62 -13.25
CA GLU A 266 32.73 1.19 -14.62
C GLU A 266 34.15 0.60 -14.72
N THR A 267 35.12 1.19 -14.01
CA THR A 267 36.51 0.70 -13.96
C THR A 267 36.61 -0.65 -13.24
N GLU A 268 35.86 -0.83 -12.15
CA GLU A 268 35.83 -2.09 -11.41
C GLU A 268 35.14 -3.22 -12.19
N HIS A 269 34.08 -2.89 -12.95
CA HIS A 269 33.41 -3.84 -13.82
C HIS A 269 34.31 -4.33 -14.95
N GLU A 270 35.09 -3.44 -15.56
CA GLU A 270 36.07 -3.78 -16.60
C GLU A 270 37.24 -4.60 -16.04
N HIS A 271 37.72 -4.29 -14.82
CA HIS A 271 38.76 -5.07 -14.15
C HIS A 271 38.29 -6.51 -13.84
N ARG A 272 37.05 -6.68 -13.39
CA ARG A 272 36.46 -8.00 -13.14
C ARG A 272 36.23 -8.79 -14.44
N ARG A 273 35.96 -8.11 -15.54
CA ARG A 273 35.87 -8.73 -16.87
C ARG A 273 37.24 -9.23 -17.34
N GLN A 274 38.27 -8.40 -17.24
CA GLN A 274 39.65 -8.76 -17.61
C GLN A 274 40.21 -9.93 -16.79
N LEU A 275 39.93 -9.97 -15.49
CA LEU A 275 40.31 -11.11 -14.64
C LEU A 275 39.61 -12.40 -15.08
N ARG A 276 38.35 -12.31 -15.49
CA ARG A 276 37.58 -13.48 -15.95
C ARG A 276 38.14 -14.02 -17.27
N GLU A 277 38.41 -13.14 -18.23
CA GLU A 277 39.05 -13.48 -19.52
C GLU A 277 40.44 -14.10 -19.31
N TYR A 278 41.24 -13.60 -18.35
CA TYR A 278 42.53 -14.17 -17.99
C TYR A 278 42.42 -15.60 -17.42
N TRP A 279 41.45 -15.83 -16.53
CA TRP A 279 41.22 -17.15 -15.94
C TRP A 279 40.67 -18.17 -16.94
N GLU A 280 39.86 -17.72 -17.91
CA GLU A 280 39.37 -18.57 -19.00
C GLU A 280 40.52 -18.95 -19.96
N ALA A 281 41.37 -17.99 -20.34
CA ALA A 281 42.51 -18.24 -21.23
C ALA A 281 43.57 -19.17 -20.62
N THR A 282 43.80 -19.08 -19.30
CA THR A 282 44.76 -19.95 -18.61
C THR A 282 44.24 -21.38 -18.38
N ARG A 283 42.91 -21.57 -18.40
CA ARG A 283 42.26 -22.87 -18.22
C ARG A 283 42.35 -23.76 -19.46
N ASP A 284 42.50 -23.18 -20.65
CA ASP A 284 42.63 -23.91 -21.92
C ASP A 284 44.09 -24.33 -22.23
N THR A 285 45.06 -23.83 -21.47
CA THR A 285 46.50 -24.13 -21.64
C THR A 285 47.06 -25.14 -20.64
N ALA A 286 46.24 -25.68 -19.74
CA ALA A 286 46.62 -26.70 -18.74
C ALA A 286 45.93 -28.04 -19.02
#